data_AF-A0A6U1SEF4-F1
#
_entry.id   AF-A0A6U1SEF4-F1
#
_cell.length_a   1.000
_cell.length_b   1.000
_cell.length_c   1.000
_cell.angle_alpha   90.00
_cell.angle_beta   90.00
_cell.angle_gamma   90.00
#
_symmetry.space_group_name_H-M   'P 1'
#
loop_
_entity.id
_entity.type
_entity.pdbx_description
1 polymer ?
#
loop_
_entity_poly.entity_id
_entity_poly.type
_entity_poly.pdbx_seq_one_letter_code
_entity_poly.pdbx_strand_id
1 'polypeptide(L)'
;ADNPSLRSDITEMDKKTNQELIMAAGINPPPMTTFARERRLLEIQLLESLHSQDDSIDRLWSIWYNERGPLAAQDLYAAHDLMDKRLWDQAEGRLRALINEHGRHWPEPINALATLKFMQGHLAESRELCEMVLQEKPWHFGALSGIVMVCAGLEDITSARTWAARRLPPIQPTGSNRRRTEWVERALHDARDALQKADDWLVSYYGKPDQQQPKRYGPTFDVDAWQ
;
A
#
# COMPACT_ATOMS: atom_id res chain seq x y z
N ALA A 1 3.93 -40.12 -18.88
CA ALA A 1 4.17 -39.04 -19.84
C ALA A 1 3.40 -37.83 -19.33
N ASP A 2 4.05 -37.03 -18.49
CA ASP A 2 3.49 -35.80 -17.94
C ASP A 2 3.62 -34.70 -18.98
N ASN A 3 2.50 -34.13 -19.41
CA ASN A 3 2.46 -33.03 -20.36
C ASN A 3 2.66 -31.70 -19.59
N PRO A 4 3.79 -31.00 -19.74
CA PRO A 4 4.08 -29.76 -19.02
C PRO A 4 3.20 -28.58 -19.44
N SER A 5 2.50 -28.70 -20.58
CA SER A 5 1.70 -27.63 -21.18
C SER A 5 0.38 -27.35 -20.46
N LEU A 6 -0.11 -28.24 -19.59
CA LEU A 6 -1.41 -28.09 -18.92
C LEU A 6 -1.33 -27.43 -17.53
N ARG A 7 -0.13 -27.26 -16.96
CA ARG A 7 0.06 -26.63 -15.64
C ARG A 7 0.35 -25.12 -15.72
N SER A 8 0.85 -24.62 -16.85
CA SER A 8 1.03 -23.17 -17.06
C SER A 8 -0.31 -22.46 -17.23
N ASP A 9 -1.24 -23.08 -17.97
CA ASP A 9 -2.43 -22.40 -18.46
C ASP A 9 -3.47 -22.18 -17.36
N ILE A 10 -3.54 -23.08 -16.36
CA ILE A 10 -4.45 -22.95 -15.21
C ILE A 10 -4.09 -21.73 -14.35
N THR A 11 -2.80 -21.41 -14.21
CA THR A 11 -2.35 -20.26 -13.39
C THR A 11 -2.53 -18.91 -14.06
N GLU A 12 -2.61 -18.87 -15.39
CA GLU A 12 -2.77 -17.64 -16.17
C GLU A 12 -4.25 -17.33 -16.41
N MET A 13 -5.07 -18.37 -16.61
CA MET A 13 -6.53 -18.26 -16.67
C MET A 13 -7.12 -17.78 -15.33
N ASP A 14 -6.69 -18.33 -14.19
CA ASP A 14 -7.16 -17.93 -12.87
C ASP A 14 -6.80 -16.48 -12.50
N LYS A 15 -5.64 -15.98 -12.97
CA LYS A 15 -5.25 -14.57 -12.81
C LYS A 15 -6.13 -13.66 -13.65
N LYS A 16 -6.41 -14.05 -14.89
CA LYS A 16 -7.26 -13.29 -15.81
C LYS A 16 -8.69 -13.23 -15.29
N THR A 17 -9.22 -14.34 -14.77
CA THR A 17 -10.56 -14.42 -14.17
C THR A 17 -10.66 -13.57 -12.90
N ASN A 18 -9.63 -13.55 -12.04
CA ASN A 18 -9.62 -12.66 -10.87
C ASN A 18 -9.54 -11.17 -11.25
N GLN A 19 -8.76 -10.84 -12.29
CA GLN A 19 -8.63 -9.46 -12.75
C GLN A 19 -9.92 -8.96 -13.43
N GLU A 20 -10.59 -9.83 -14.19
CA GLU A 20 -11.91 -9.58 -14.78
C GLU A 20 -13.01 -9.48 -13.71
N LEU A 21 -12.96 -10.28 -12.64
CA LEU A 21 -13.88 -10.19 -11.49
C LEU A 21 -13.68 -8.89 -10.69
N ILE A 22 -12.44 -8.43 -10.52
CA ILE A 22 -12.11 -7.14 -9.89
C ILE A 22 -12.64 -5.97 -10.74
N MET A 23 -12.50 -6.05 -12.07
CA MET A 23 -13.07 -5.07 -13.00
C MET A 23 -14.61 -5.10 -13.01
N ALA A 24 -15.22 -6.28 -12.93
CA ALA A 24 -16.68 -6.46 -12.92
C ALA A 24 -17.34 -6.03 -11.60
N ALA A 25 -16.60 -6.07 -10.48
CA ALA A 25 -17.09 -5.65 -9.16
C ALA A 25 -17.15 -4.11 -8.99
N GLY A 26 -16.69 -3.32 -9.98
CA GLY A 26 -16.71 -1.86 -9.90
C GLY A 26 -15.74 -1.26 -8.86
N ILE A 27 -14.91 -2.09 -8.21
CA ILE A 27 -13.82 -1.66 -7.31
C ILE A 27 -12.58 -1.45 -8.17
N ASN A 28 -12.67 -0.55 -9.14
CA ASN A 28 -11.50 -0.14 -9.89
C ASN A 28 -10.62 0.71 -8.97
N PRO A 29 -9.30 0.48 -8.91
CA PRO A 29 -8.42 1.39 -8.20
C PRO A 29 -8.66 2.79 -8.76
N PRO A 30 -8.85 3.82 -7.91
CA PRO A 30 -9.04 5.17 -8.40
C PRO A 30 -7.85 5.54 -9.30
N PRO A 31 -8.09 6.26 -10.41
CA PRO A 31 -7.02 6.67 -11.31
C PRO A 31 -5.91 7.37 -10.53
N MET A 32 -4.69 6.88 -10.70
CA MET A 32 -3.54 7.42 -9.98
C MET A 32 -3.28 8.85 -10.46
N THR A 33 -3.65 9.82 -9.63
CA THR A 33 -3.40 11.23 -9.89
C THR A 33 -1.89 11.52 -9.86
N THR A 34 -1.45 12.64 -10.45
CA THR A 34 -0.06 13.10 -10.36
C THR A 34 0.45 13.13 -8.93
N PHE A 35 -0.38 13.63 -8.00
CA PHE A 35 -0.04 13.68 -6.58
C PHE A 35 0.09 12.29 -5.95
N ALA A 36 -0.80 11.36 -6.29
CA ALA A 36 -0.70 9.97 -5.83
C ALA A 36 0.58 9.28 -6.33
N ARG A 37 0.95 9.56 -7.59
CA ARG A 37 2.19 9.06 -8.20
C ARG A 37 3.44 9.64 -7.53
N GLU A 38 3.48 10.95 -7.33
CA GLU A 38 4.58 11.63 -6.62
C GLU A 38 4.75 11.09 -5.19
N ARG A 39 3.65 10.83 -4.49
CA ARG A 39 3.70 10.22 -3.16
C ARG A 39 4.30 8.81 -3.19
N ARG A 40 3.95 7.98 -4.17
CA ARG A 40 4.55 6.64 -4.32
C ARG A 40 6.04 6.71 -4.65
N LEU A 41 6.46 7.68 -5.46
CA LEU A 41 7.89 7.92 -5.72
C LEU A 41 8.62 8.35 -4.44
N LEU A 42 8.01 9.23 -3.65
CA LEU A 42 8.55 9.63 -2.34
C LEU A 42 8.62 8.42 -1.39
N GLU A 43 7.60 7.57 -1.35
CA GLU A 43 7.61 6.31 -0.57
C GLU A 43 8.79 5.43 -0.95
N ILE A 44 9.05 5.23 -2.25
CA ILE A 44 10.18 4.46 -2.75
C ILE A 44 11.52 5.06 -2.28
N GLN A 45 11.68 6.38 -2.37
CA GLN A 45 12.90 7.06 -1.91
C GLN A 45 13.11 6.90 -0.39
N LEU A 46 12.03 6.97 0.39
CA LEU A 46 12.07 6.79 1.84
C LEU A 46 12.37 5.34 2.23
N LEU A 47 11.88 4.36 1.46
CA LEU A 47 12.24 2.95 1.64
C LEU A 47 13.72 2.71 1.33
N GLU A 48 14.26 3.36 0.30
CA GLU A 48 15.68 3.24 -0.08
C GLU A 48 16.60 3.77 1.01
N SER A 49 16.25 4.89 1.65
CA SER A 49 17.05 5.45 2.75
C SER A 49 17.10 4.55 4.00
N LEU A 50 16.20 3.55 4.10
CA LEU A 50 16.24 2.57 5.17
C LEU A 50 17.46 1.64 5.11
N HIS A 51 18.27 1.64 4.05
CA HIS A 51 19.49 0.83 4.02
C HIS A 51 20.42 1.09 5.21
N SER A 52 20.58 2.36 5.60
CA SER A 52 21.59 2.79 6.57
C SER A 52 21.05 3.49 7.81
N GLN A 53 19.78 3.88 7.83
CA GLN A 53 19.18 4.65 8.93
C GLN A 53 17.66 4.36 9.07
N ASP A 54 17.08 4.77 10.20
CA ASP A 54 15.65 4.61 10.50
C ASP A 54 14.87 5.94 10.42
N ASP A 55 15.54 7.08 10.14
CA ASP A 55 14.94 8.43 10.17
C ASP A 55 13.72 8.59 9.23
N SER A 56 13.63 7.78 8.18
CA SER A 56 12.52 7.83 7.23
C SER A 56 11.28 7.08 7.70
N ILE A 57 11.34 6.31 8.80
CA ILE A 57 10.19 5.54 9.31
C ILE A 57 9.02 6.46 9.66
N ASP A 58 9.27 7.53 10.42
CA ASP A 58 8.20 8.48 10.80
C ASP A 58 7.61 9.19 9.58
N ARG A 59 8.45 9.44 8.57
CA ARG A 59 8.00 10.03 7.30
C ARG A 59 7.16 9.05 6.48
N LEU A 60 7.50 7.76 6.49
CA LEU A 60 6.70 6.70 5.87
C LEU A 60 5.32 6.61 6.53
N TRP A 61 5.26 6.59 7.86
CA TRP A 61 3.98 6.66 8.59
C TRP A 61 3.17 7.89 8.21
N SER A 62 3.81 9.06 8.19
CA SER A 62 3.15 10.32 7.82
C SER A 62 2.51 10.26 6.43
N ILE A 63 3.19 9.70 5.41
CA ILE A 63 2.61 9.59 4.07
C ILE A 63 1.49 8.55 3.98
N TRP A 64 1.56 7.45 4.74
CA TRP A 64 0.51 6.42 4.76
C TRP A 64 -0.78 6.92 5.41
N TYR A 65 -0.66 7.65 6.53
CA TYR A 65 -1.81 8.30 7.18
C TYR A 65 -2.46 9.36 6.29
N ASN A 66 -1.67 10.08 5.49
CA ASN A 66 -2.17 11.20 4.67
C ASN A 66 -2.47 10.80 3.22
N GLU A 67 -2.60 9.51 2.91
CA GLU A 67 -2.74 9.05 1.53
C GLU A 67 -4.02 9.55 0.85
N ARG A 68 -5.07 9.81 1.64
CA ARG A 68 -6.36 10.38 1.21
C ARG A 68 -6.57 11.85 1.63
N GLY A 69 -5.48 12.53 1.99
CA GLY A 69 -5.48 13.94 2.34
C GLY A 69 -5.77 14.20 3.82
N PRO A 70 -5.71 15.48 4.24
CA PRO A 70 -5.69 15.85 5.65
C PRO A 70 -7.02 15.60 6.38
N LEU A 71 -8.16 15.72 5.69
CA LEU A 71 -9.48 15.46 6.30
C LEU A 71 -9.65 13.98 6.65
N ALA A 72 -9.36 13.09 5.68
CA ALA A 72 -9.38 11.65 5.93
C ALA A 72 -8.37 11.24 7.02
N ALA A 73 -7.17 11.83 7.02
CA ALA A 73 -6.18 11.60 8.06
C ALA A 73 -6.69 12.03 9.44
N GLN A 74 -7.37 13.18 9.55
CA GLN A 74 -7.98 13.65 10.79
C GLN A 74 -9.04 12.67 11.32
N ASP A 75 -9.89 12.13 10.44
CA ASP A 75 -10.88 11.12 10.82
C ASP A 75 -10.24 9.81 11.30
N LEU A 76 -9.14 9.39 10.67
CA LEU A 76 -8.36 8.24 11.12
C LEU A 76 -7.73 8.48 12.51
N TYR A 77 -7.16 9.67 12.76
CA TYR A 77 -6.66 10.02 14.10
C TYR A 77 -7.79 10.04 15.14
N ALA A 78 -8.97 10.52 14.78
CA ALA A 78 -10.13 10.48 15.66
C ALA A 78 -10.57 9.04 15.99
N ALA A 79 -10.43 8.10 15.04
CA ALA A 79 -10.66 6.69 15.31
C ALA A 79 -9.65 6.12 16.32
N HIS A 80 -8.36 6.46 16.20
CA HIS A 80 -7.34 6.08 17.19
C HIS A 80 -7.62 6.64 18.59
N ASP A 81 -8.03 7.91 18.70
CA ASP A 81 -8.40 8.50 19.99
C ASP A 81 -9.60 7.78 20.64
N LEU A 82 -10.56 7.29 19.83
CA LEU A 82 -11.64 6.42 20.31
C LEU A 82 -11.12 5.05 20.77
N MET A 83 -10.15 4.45 20.07
CA MET A 83 -9.50 3.20 20.47
C MET A 83 -8.79 3.34 21.82
N ASP A 84 -8.04 4.43 22.01
CA ASP A 84 -7.32 4.73 23.25
C ASP A 84 -8.27 4.89 24.45
N LYS A 85 -9.44 5.50 24.20
CA LYS A 85 -10.54 5.64 25.17
C LYS A 85 -11.37 4.38 25.35
N ARG A 86 -11.03 3.28 24.65
CA ARG A 86 -11.76 2.01 24.62
C ARG A 86 -13.23 2.14 24.18
N LEU A 87 -13.54 3.17 23.40
CA LEU A 87 -14.84 3.35 22.76
C LEU A 87 -14.89 2.53 21.47
N TRP A 88 -14.78 1.21 21.61
CA TRP A 88 -14.49 0.29 20.52
C TRP A 88 -15.53 0.31 19.40
N ASP A 89 -16.83 0.33 19.71
CA ASP A 89 -17.88 0.34 18.69
C ASP A 89 -17.85 1.63 17.85
N GLN A 90 -17.54 2.76 18.49
CA GLN A 90 -17.41 4.05 17.79
C GLN A 90 -16.17 4.08 16.92
N ALA A 91 -15.04 3.57 17.41
CA ALA A 91 -13.81 3.43 16.64
C ALA A 91 -14.03 2.53 15.41
N GLU A 92 -14.64 1.36 15.60
CA GLU A 92 -14.94 0.42 14.52
C GLU A 92 -15.87 1.04 13.47
N GLY A 93 -16.95 1.68 13.90
CA GLY A 93 -17.88 2.36 12.99
C GLY A 93 -17.17 3.40 12.12
N ARG A 94 -16.25 4.17 12.71
CA ARG A 94 -15.47 5.19 11.99
C ARG A 94 -14.45 4.57 11.03
N LEU A 95 -13.74 3.53 11.46
CA LEU A 95 -12.78 2.83 10.59
C LEU A 95 -13.47 2.15 9.40
N ARG A 96 -14.62 1.50 9.63
CA ARG A 96 -15.42 0.91 8.54
C ARG A 96 -15.96 1.96 7.58
N ALA A 97 -16.38 3.13 8.07
CA ALA A 97 -16.74 4.26 7.21
C ALA A 97 -15.59 4.71 6.31
N LEU A 98 -14.38 4.89 6.86
CA LEU A 98 -13.18 5.25 6.08
C LEU A 98 -12.84 4.19 5.02
N ILE A 99 -12.94 2.90 5.38
CA ILE A 99 -12.71 1.78 4.45
C ILE A 99 -13.76 1.77 3.34
N ASN A 100 -15.03 2.01 3.66
CA ASN A 100 -16.10 2.06 2.68
C ASN A 100 -15.96 3.25 1.72
N GLU A 101 -15.53 4.41 2.23
CA GLU A 101 -15.37 5.63 1.44
C GLU A 101 -14.16 5.58 0.52
N HIS A 102 -13.01 5.10 1.01
CA HIS A 102 -11.75 5.16 0.28
C HIS A 102 -11.28 3.83 -0.31
N GLY A 103 -11.97 2.74 0.03
CA GLY A 103 -11.69 1.39 -0.45
C GLY A 103 -10.39 0.79 0.10
N ARG A 104 -10.08 -0.41 -0.38
CA ARG A 104 -8.91 -1.19 0.05
C ARG A 104 -7.55 -0.54 -0.23
N HIS A 105 -7.50 0.40 -1.20
CA HIS A 105 -6.27 1.03 -1.66
C HIS A 105 -5.74 2.12 -0.72
N TRP A 106 -6.42 2.40 0.40
CA TRP A 106 -5.84 3.13 1.51
C TRP A 106 -5.69 2.17 2.69
N PRO A 107 -4.49 1.57 2.90
CA PRO A 107 -4.36 0.46 3.85
C PRO A 107 -4.41 0.85 5.32
N GLU A 108 -4.17 2.12 5.68
CA GLU A 108 -4.02 2.52 7.08
C GLU A 108 -5.30 2.34 7.92
N PRO A 109 -6.51 2.72 7.47
CA PRO A 109 -7.74 2.39 8.18
C PRO A 109 -7.97 0.89 8.38
N ILE A 110 -7.52 0.05 7.44
CA ILE A 110 -7.61 -1.41 7.55
C ILE A 110 -6.63 -1.92 8.60
N ASN A 111 -5.40 -1.38 8.63
CA ASN A 111 -4.40 -1.67 9.66
C ASN A 111 -4.88 -1.26 11.06
N ALA A 112 -5.51 -0.09 11.18
CA ALA A 112 -6.13 0.36 12.42
C ALA A 112 -7.30 -0.55 12.85
N LEU A 113 -8.15 -0.98 11.90
CA LEU A 113 -9.21 -1.95 12.19
C LEU A 113 -8.64 -3.30 12.61
N ALA A 114 -7.57 -3.78 11.97
CA ALA A 114 -6.87 -5.01 12.37
C ALA A 114 -6.40 -4.90 13.82
N THR A 115 -5.79 -3.76 14.18
CA THR A 115 -5.33 -3.49 15.56
C THR A 115 -6.50 -3.51 16.55
N LEU A 116 -7.63 -2.87 16.21
CA LEU A 116 -8.83 -2.89 17.05
C LEU A 116 -9.36 -4.32 17.25
N LYS A 117 -9.44 -5.12 16.17
CA LYS A 117 -9.88 -6.52 16.24
C LYS A 117 -8.96 -7.39 17.07
N PHE A 118 -7.65 -7.18 16.97
CA PHE A 118 -6.67 -7.81 17.85
C PHE A 118 -6.94 -7.45 19.32
N MET A 119 -7.13 -6.16 19.63
CA MET A 119 -7.42 -5.69 21.00
C MET A 119 -8.73 -6.27 21.57
N GLN A 120 -9.71 -6.56 20.71
CA GLN A 120 -10.98 -7.21 21.08
C GLN A 120 -10.86 -8.75 21.22
N GLY A 121 -9.72 -9.35 20.86
CA GLY A 121 -9.53 -10.80 20.84
C GLY A 121 -10.10 -11.49 19.59
N HIS A 122 -10.57 -10.73 18.60
CA HIS A 122 -11.07 -11.24 17.32
C HIS A 122 -9.88 -11.52 16.37
N LEU A 123 -9.06 -12.51 16.75
CA LEU A 123 -7.79 -12.78 16.10
C LEU A 123 -7.92 -13.24 14.64
N ALA A 124 -8.95 -14.04 14.30
CA ALA A 124 -9.17 -14.48 12.93
C ALA A 124 -9.45 -13.30 11.98
N GLU A 125 -10.36 -12.39 12.38
CA GLU A 125 -10.68 -11.17 11.63
C GLU A 125 -9.45 -10.25 11.54
N SER A 126 -8.72 -10.09 12.65
CA SER A 126 -7.48 -9.31 12.65
C SER A 126 -6.43 -9.85 11.67
N ARG A 127 -6.33 -11.18 11.51
CA ARG A 127 -5.39 -11.80 10.55
C ARG A 127 -5.76 -11.43 9.13
N GLU A 128 -7.03 -11.59 8.77
CA GLU A 128 -7.54 -11.29 7.43
C GLU A 128 -7.30 -9.82 7.07
N LEU A 129 -7.55 -8.90 8.01
CA LEU A 129 -7.30 -7.48 7.82
C LEU A 129 -5.80 -7.16 7.64
N CYS A 130 -4.91 -7.79 8.43
CA CYS A 130 -3.47 -7.65 8.21
C CYS A 130 -3.05 -8.17 6.84
N GLU A 131 -3.58 -9.31 6.39
CA GLU A 131 -3.30 -9.87 5.07
C GLU A 131 -3.77 -8.94 3.95
N MET A 132 -4.94 -8.29 4.09
CA MET A 132 -5.41 -7.27 3.13
C MET A 132 -4.42 -6.09 3.03
N VAL A 133 -3.91 -5.59 4.16
CA VAL A 133 -2.90 -4.52 4.15
C VAL A 133 -1.63 -4.98 3.45
N LEU A 134 -1.18 -6.20 3.72
CA LEU A 134 0.06 -6.75 3.15
C LEU A 134 -0.07 -7.14 1.67
N GLN A 135 -1.30 -7.32 1.16
CA GLN A 135 -1.55 -7.44 -0.28
C GLN A 135 -1.32 -6.10 -1.01
N GLU A 136 -1.67 -4.98 -0.39
CA GLU A 136 -1.48 -3.64 -0.99
C GLU A 136 -0.07 -3.09 -0.75
N LYS A 137 0.47 -3.31 0.45
CA LYS A 137 1.80 -2.84 0.87
C LYS A 137 2.54 -3.96 1.62
N PRO A 138 3.19 -4.90 0.91
CA PRO A 138 3.98 -5.98 1.51
C PRO A 138 5.05 -5.52 2.51
N TRP A 139 5.53 -4.29 2.39
CA TRP A 139 6.52 -3.65 3.26
C TRP A 139 5.92 -2.88 4.46
N HIS A 140 4.61 -2.92 4.68
CA HIS A 140 3.93 -2.14 5.72
C HIS A 140 4.31 -2.59 7.14
N PHE A 141 4.96 -1.72 7.91
CA PHE A 141 5.52 -2.06 9.23
C PHE A 141 4.46 -2.50 10.25
N GLY A 142 3.35 -1.77 10.32
CA GLY A 142 2.23 -2.06 11.22
C GLY A 142 1.67 -3.46 11.00
N ALA A 143 1.15 -3.73 9.81
CA ALA A 143 0.59 -5.03 9.45
C ALA A 143 1.58 -6.19 9.55
N LEU A 144 2.86 -6.01 9.18
CA LEU A 144 3.90 -7.05 9.38
C LEU A 144 4.11 -7.39 10.86
N SER A 145 4.01 -6.40 11.75
CA SER A 145 4.10 -6.64 13.19
C SER A 145 2.80 -7.20 13.76
N GLY A 146 1.65 -6.69 13.31
CA GLY A 146 0.31 -7.14 13.69
C GLY A 146 0.09 -8.62 13.36
N ILE A 147 0.38 -9.04 12.13
CA ILE A 147 0.15 -10.42 11.70
C ILE A 147 1.01 -11.43 12.48
N VAL A 148 2.22 -11.04 12.91
CA VAL A 148 3.06 -11.89 13.78
C VAL A 148 2.39 -12.09 15.14
N MET A 149 1.89 -11.02 15.76
CA MET A 149 1.19 -11.09 17.04
C MET A 149 -0.10 -11.90 16.94
N VAL A 150 -0.86 -11.71 15.86
CA VAL A 150 -2.10 -12.44 15.60
C VAL A 150 -1.85 -13.94 15.40
N CYS A 151 -0.87 -14.31 14.55
CA CYS A 151 -0.50 -15.72 14.36
C CYS A 151 -0.03 -16.37 15.66
N ALA A 152 0.76 -15.66 16.48
CA ALA A 152 1.16 -16.15 17.78
C ALA A 152 -0.03 -16.35 18.73
N GLY A 153 -0.99 -15.42 18.75
CA GLY A 153 -2.22 -15.54 19.54
C GLY A 153 -3.16 -16.66 19.08
N LEU A 154 -3.10 -17.03 17.79
CA LEU A 154 -3.80 -18.18 17.21
C LEU A 154 -3.04 -19.51 17.39
N GLU A 155 -1.92 -19.51 18.13
CA GLU A 155 -1.01 -20.66 18.30
C GLU A 155 -0.41 -21.20 16.98
N ASP A 156 -0.48 -20.41 15.90
CA ASP A 156 0.16 -20.71 14.61
C ASP A 156 1.61 -20.20 14.59
N ILE A 157 2.47 -20.93 15.30
CA ILE A 157 3.89 -20.59 15.46
C ILE A 157 4.64 -20.60 14.13
N THR A 158 4.23 -21.45 13.18
CA THR A 158 4.86 -21.56 11.86
C THR A 158 4.62 -20.29 11.05
N SER A 159 3.39 -19.82 10.96
CA SER A 159 3.06 -18.56 10.29
C SER A 159 3.68 -17.36 11.02
N ALA A 160 3.64 -17.34 12.36
CA ALA A 160 4.26 -16.27 13.13
C ALA A 160 5.76 -16.11 12.82
N ARG A 161 6.51 -17.21 12.74
CA ARG A 161 7.94 -17.20 12.34
C ARG A 161 8.14 -16.74 10.91
N THR A 162 7.30 -17.21 9.99
CA THR A 162 7.35 -16.84 8.57
C THR A 162 7.16 -15.34 8.39
N TRP A 163 6.14 -14.77 9.02
CA TRP A 163 5.89 -13.33 8.97
C TRP A 163 6.94 -12.52 9.73
N ALA A 164 7.47 -13.02 10.84
CA ALA A 164 8.51 -12.33 11.60
C ALA A 164 9.79 -12.14 10.77
N ALA A 165 10.11 -13.09 9.88
CA ALA A 165 11.25 -12.99 8.96
C ALA A 165 11.08 -11.88 7.90
N ARG A 166 9.85 -11.40 7.69
CA ARG A 166 9.52 -10.32 6.75
C ARG A 166 9.54 -8.93 7.36
N ARG A 167 9.72 -8.76 8.67
CA ARG A 167 9.85 -7.45 9.32
C ARG A 167 11.16 -6.77 8.97
N LEU A 168 11.16 -5.43 8.96
CA LEU A 168 12.37 -4.62 8.81
C LEU A 168 13.39 -5.00 9.90
N PRO A 169 14.57 -5.52 9.54
CA PRO A 169 15.58 -5.87 10.53
C PRO A 169 16.18 -4.60 11.17
N PRO A 170 16.44 -4.60 12.49
CA PRO A 170 17.07 -3.46 13.16
C PRO A 170 18.49 -3.26 12.65
N ILE A 171 18.92 -2.00 12.57
CA ILE A 171 20.29 -1.66 12.20
C ILE A 171 21.24 -2.20 13.26
N GLN A 172 22.20 -2.99 12.81
CA GLN A 172 23.31 -3.45 13.63
C GLN A 172 24.42 -2.39 13.56
N PRO A 173 24.88 -1.84 14.70
CA PRO A 173 25.97 -0.86 14.73
C PRO A 173 27.28 -1.41 14.17
N THR A 174 27.44 -2.73 14.23
CA THR A 174 28.60 -3.46 13.72
C THR A 174 28.13 -4.63 12.85
N GLY A 175 28.79 -4.87 11.72
CA GLY A 175 28.46 -5.94 10.79
C GLY A 175 27.88 -5.45 9.47
N SER A 176 27.53 -6.37 8.58
CA SER A 176 27.19 -6.05 7.19
C SER A 176 25.78 -5.53 6.95
N ASN A 177 24.88 -5.57 7.96
CA ASN A 177 23.45 -5.27 7.81
C ASN A 177 22.76 -6.01 6.64
N ARG A 178 23.31 -7.15 6.19
CA ARG A 178 22.88 -7.87 4.98
C ARG A 178 21.38 -8.17 4.94
N ARG A 179 20.80 -8.66 6.04
CA ARG A 179 19.35 -8.96 6.10
C ARG A 179 18.50 -7.71 5.88
N ARG A 180 18.97 -6.56 6.35
CA ARG A 180 18.30 -5.27 6.18
C ARG A 180 18.41 -4.81 4.72
N THR A 181 19.60 -4.92 4.12
CA THR A 181 19.79 -4.67 2.68
C THR A 181 18.84 -5.53 1.84
N GLU A 182 18.80 -6.84 2.09
CA GLU A 182 17.90 -7.77 1.39
C GLU A 182 16.41 -7.42 1.64
N TRP A 183 16.06 -6.90 2.82
CA TRP A 183 14.71 -6.44 3.10
C TRP A 183 14.36 -5.20 2.27
N VAL A 184 15.25 -4.20 2.24
CA VAL A 184 15.03 -2.95 1.50
C VAL A 184 14.94 -3.23 0.01
N GLU A 185 15.80 -4.07 -0.55
CA GLU A 185 15.75 -4.46 -1.96
C GLU A 185 14.41 -5.09 -2.35
N ARG A 186 13.87 -5.99 -1.51
CA ARG A 186 12.53 -6.56 -1.74
C ARG A 186 11.43 -5.52 -1.63
N ALA A 187 11.46 -4.67 -0.60
CA ALA A 187 10.47 -3.61 -0.43
C ALA A 187 10.47 -2.63 -1.61
N LEU A 188 11.66 -2.27 -2.12
CA LEU A 188 11.81 -1.43 -3.31
C LEU A 188 11.30 -2.11 -4.57
N HIS A 189 11.58 -3.40 -4.74
CA HIS A 189 11.05 -4.18 -5.85
C HIS A 189 9.51 -4.18 -5.84
N ASP A 190 8.91 -4.56 -4.71
CA ASP A 190 7.46 -4.64 -4.57
C ASP A 190 6.81 -3.26 -4.76
N ALA A 191 7.42 -2.18 -4.24
CA ALA A 191 6.89 -0.82 -4.37
C ALA A 191 6.97 -0.28 -5.81
N ARG A 192 8.06 -0.59 -6.52
CA ARG A 192 8.22 -0.22 -7.94
C ARG A 192 7.26 -1.00 -8.82
N ASP A 193 7.08 -2.29 -8.56
CA ASP A 193 6.12 -3.14 -9.27
C ASP A 193 4.66 -2.66 -9.04
N ALA A 194 4.31 -2.31 -7.80
CA ALA A 194 2.99 -1.75 -7.48
C ALA A 194 2.74 -0.39 -8.16
N LEU A 195 3.78 0.45 -8.29
CA LEU A 195 3.71 1.69 -9.05
C LEU A 195 3.54 1.42 -10.55
N GLN A 196 4.35 0.54 -11.12
CA GLN A 196 4.29 0.18 -12.54
C GLN A 196 2.93 -0.39 -12.92
N LYS A 197 2.37 -1.31 -12.12
CA LYS A 197 1.03 -1.88 -12.34
C LYS A 197 -0.06 -0.82 -12.35
N ALA A 198 0.06 0.22 -11.52
CA ALA A 198 -0.90 1.32 -11.52
C ALA A 198 -0.75 2.24 -12.74
N ASP A 199 0.49 2.51 -13.18
CA ASP A 199 0.77 3.23 -14.43
C ASP A 199 0.23 2.43 -15.65
N ASP A 200 0.48 1.12 -15.70
CA ASP A 200 -0.01 0.23 -16.78
C ASP A 200 -1.54 0.15 -16.81
N TRP A 201 -2.18 0.09 -15.64
CA TRP A 201 -3.64 0.09 -15.53
C TRP A 201 -4.23 1.39 -16.11
N LEU A 202 -3.65 2.56 -15.79
CA LEU A 202 -4.07 3.84 -16.35
C LEU A 202 -3.95 3.85 -17.88
N VAL A 203 -2.83 3.37 -18.43
CA VAL A 203 -2.63 3.30 -19.87
C VAL A 203 -3.63 2.36 -20.53
N SER A 204 -3.94 1.22 -19.90
CA SER A 204 -4.92 0.27 -20.43
C SER A 204 -6.35 0.81 -20.45
N TYR A 205 -6.72 1.66 -19.47
CA TYR A 205 -8.08 2.15 -19.29
C TYR A 205 -8.33 3.48 -20.01
N TYR A 206 -7.38 4.42 -19.96
CA TYR A 206 -7.52 5.77 -20.53
C TYR A 206 -6.72 5.97 -21.83
N GLY A 207 -5.96 4.97 -22.28
CA GLY A 207 -5.01 5.11 -23.38
C GLY A 207 -3.67 5.70 -22.93
N LYS A 208 -2.68 5.71 -23.83
CA LYS A 208 -1.40 6.38 -23.55
C LYS A 208 -1.68 7.87 -23.30
N PRO A 209 -1.08 8.50 -22.28
CA PRO A 209 -1.18 9.94 -22.13
C PRO A 209 -0.75 10.59 -23.44
N ASP A 210 -1.54 11.56 -23.92
CA ASP A 210 -1.14 12.38 -25.07
C ASP A 210 0.29 12.83 -24.79
N GLN A 211 1.23 12.35 -25.62
CA GLN A 211 2.55 12.95 -25.68
C GLN A 211 2.28 14.37 -26.16
N GLN A 212 2.12 15.31 -25.23
CA GLN A 212 2.09 16.71 -25.54
C GLN A 212 3.46 17.02 -26.16
N GLN A 213 3.57 16.87 -27.49
CA GLN A 213 4.49 17.67 -28.26
C GLN A 213 4.28 19.09 -27.76
N PRO A 214 5.35 19.80 -27.34
CA PRO A 214 5.19 21.18 -26.91
C PRO A 214 4.52 21.92 -28.06
N LYS A 215 3.24 22.25 -27.91
CA LYS A 215 2.57 23.17 -28.82
C LYS A 215 3.40 24.43 -28.73
N ARG A 216 4.11 24.74 -29.82
CA ARG A 216 4.74 26.06 -30.01
C ARG A 216 3.60 27.07 -29.93
N TYR A 217 3.33 27.58 -28.73
CA TYR A 217 2.63 28.84 -28.57
C TYR A 217 3.62 29.92 -28.96
N GLY A 218 3.75 30.15 -30.26
CA GLY A 218 4.29 31.40 -30.75
C GLY A 218 3.14 32.40 -30.83
N PRO A 219 3.17 33.51 -30.11
CA PRO A 219 2.49 34.70 -30.58
C PRO A 219 3.42 35.33 -31.63
N THR A 220 3.06 35.26 -32.92
CA THR A 220 3.53 36.25 -33.87
C THR A 220 2.89 37.57 -33.46
N PHE A 221 3.59 38.33 -32.62
CA PHE A 221 3.30 39.74 -32.42
C PHE A 221 3.64 40.46 -33.73
N ASP A 222 2.59 40.86 -34.45
CA ASP A 222 2.70 41.83 -35.52
C ASP A 222 2.81 43.22 -34.87
N VAL A 223 3.98 43.85 -35.03
CA VAL A 223 4.33 45.12 -34.37
C VAL A 223 3.90 46.34 -35.17
N ASP A 224 3.31 46.16 -36.37
CA ASP A 224 3.03 47.27 -37.30
C ASP A 224 1.54 47.67 -37.36
N ALA A 225 0.68 47.19 -36.46
CA ALA A 225 -0.75 47.51 -36.46
C ALA A 225 -1.13 48.86 -35.78
N TRP A 226 -0.17 49.73 -35.47
CA TRP A 226 -0.43 51.05 -34.84
C TRP A 226 0.43 52.19 -35.40
N GLN A 227 0.42 52.39 -36.71
CA GLN A 227 0.77 53.69 -37.32
C GLN A 227 -0.41 54.26 -38.10
#